data_AF-A0A382NDG4-F1
#
_entry.id   AF-A0A382NDG4-F1
#
_cell.length_a   1.000
_cell.length_b   1.000
_cell.length_c   1.000
_cell.angle_alpha   90.00
_cell.angle_beta   90.00
_cell.angle_gamma   90.00
#
_symmetry.space_group_name_H-M   'P 1'
#
loop_
_entity.id
_entity.type
_entity.pdbx_description
1 polymer ?
#
loop_
_entity_poly.entity_id
_entity_poly.type
_entity_poly.pdbx_seq_one_letter_code
_entity_poly.pdbx_strand_id
1 'polypeptide(L)'
;MANRLFGIETEYGIQVDGVCDLDVVVESMELIRCYLREDFVARWDYGLENPRKDMRGFEVDELLNDKDELDHLQRDRARKIPIKELKSDLIIANGARLYNDHTHPEYSTPECLTLRELVALDRAGELIVLHCARRRTQTRGSGTVRLYKNNTDFEGHSYGCHENYLLPREIPFQKVIHGLLPFLVTRQIFSGAGKVGVEGEGVSRVDPINYQLSQRSDFFEVIASVDTMTRRPLVNTRDEPHADSSLYRRLHIIIGDANMCEWATAVKGGSLSLVLDLLEEDALPAFELADPVGAVRSISRDYSRAWAVELADRRCTSALEIQRAHQQSAAERYAGRDDETDWVLEQWREALKALESDP
;
A
#
# COMPACT_ATOMS: atom_id res chain seq x y z
N MET A 1 13.98 -3.50 16.41
CA MET A 1 12.68 -4.18 16.24
C MET A 1 12.83 -5.67 16.46
N ALA A 2 11.74 -6.39 16.77
CA ALA A 2 11.75 -7.85 16.55
C ALA A 2 12.19 -8.12 15.09
N ASN A 3 12.88 -9.23 14.82
CA ASN A 3 13.35 -9.61 13.48
C ASN A 3 12.16 -9.93 12.53
N ARG A 4 11.35 -8.92 12.19
CA ARG A 4 10.22 -9.01 11.26
C ARG A 4 10.71 -8.63 9.88
N LEU A 5 10.46 -9.48 8.90
CA LEU A 5 10.66 -9.13 7.50
C LEU A 5 9.51 -8.25 7.01
N PHE A 6 9.86 -7.20 6.27
CA PHE A 6 8.88 -6.35 5.62
C PHE A 6 9.36 -5.83 4.26
N GLY A 7 8.41 -5.38 3.44
CA GLY A 7 8.66 -4.89 2.09
C GLY A 7 7.56 -3.94 1.62
N ILE A 8 7.86 -3.15 0.59
CA ILE A 8 6.91 -2.24 -0.05
C ILE A 8 6.77 -2.58 -1.53
N GLU A 9 5.53 -2.60 -2.02
CA GLU A 9 5.16 -2.65 -3.43
C GLU A 9 4.63 -1.27 -3.82
N THR A 10 5.11 -0.67 -4.91
CA THR A 10 4.63 0.65 -5.37
C THR A 10 4.30 0.59 -6.85
N GLU A 11 3.02 0.74 -7.15
CA GLU A 11 2.49 0.98 -8.49
C GLU A 11 2.67 2.47 -8.84
N TYR A 12 3.20 2.78 -10.02
CA TYR A 12 3.41 4.15 -10.47
C TYR A 12 2.33 4.58 -11.48
N GLY A 13 1.83 5.81 -11.34
CA GLY A 13 1.09 6.46 -12.40
C GLY A 13 2.02 6.73 -13.59
N ILE A 14 1.55 6.54 -14.83
CA ILE A 14 2.35 6.74 -16.05
C ILE A 14 1.64 7.64 -17.05
N GLN A 15 2.38 8.57 -17.66
CA GLN A 15 1.88 9.45 -18.71
C GLN A 15 2.99 9.73 -19.73
N VAL A 16 2.62 10.10 -20.96
CA VAL A 16 3.56 10.63 -21.95
C VAL A 16 3.13 12.02 -22.40
N ASP A 17 4.00 13.02 -22.19
CA ASP A 17 3.74 14.40 -22.59
C ASP A 17 3.46 14.49 -24.10
N GLY A 18 2.38 15.16 -24.47
CA GLY A 18 2.00 15.36 -25.88
C GLY A 18 1.34 14.15 -26.56
N VAL A 19 0.99 13.10 -25.81
CA VAL A 19 0.26 11.92 -26.30
C VAL A 19 -1.10 11.85 -25.61
N CYS A 20 -2.18 12.03 -26.37
CA CYS A 20 -3.55 12.04 -25.81
C CYS A 20 -4.16 10.64 -25.66
N ASP A 21 -3.73 9.68 -26.48
CA ASP A 21 -4.22 8.29 -26.45
C ASP A 21 -3.02 7.38 -26.24
N LEU A 22 -2.84 6.93 -25.00
CA LEU A 22 -1.71 6.11 -24.58
C LEU A 22 -2.22 4.73 -24.18
N ASP A 23 -1.73 3.69 -24.85
CA ASP A 23 -1.88 2.33 -24.33
C ASP A 23 -0.95 2.15 -23.13
N VAL A 24 -1.48 2.38 -21.94
CA VAL A 24 -0.75 2.33 -20.66
C VAL A 24 -0.13 0.96 -20.39
N VAL A 25 -0.77 -0.12 -20.83
CA VAL A 25 -0.24 -1.49 -20.64
C VAL A 25 1.04 -1.67 -21.46
N VAL A 26 0.98 -1.29 -22.74
CA VAL A 26 2.15 -1.37 -23.63
C VAL A 26 3.25 -0.44 -23.15
N GLU A 27 2.90 0.77 -22.70
CA GLU A 27 3.90 1.73 -22.25
C GLU A 27 4.60 1.30 -20.97
N SER A 28 3.85 0.77 -19.98
CA SER A 28 4.41 0.22 -18.75
C SER A 28 5.32 -0.98 -19.03
N MET A 29 4.88 -1.91 -19.89
CA MET A 29 5.68 -3.05 -20.33
C MET A 29 7.00 -2.62 -21.00
N GLU A 30 6.94 -1.70 -21.96
CA GLU A 30 8.13 -1.20 -22.67
C GLU A 30 9.05 -0.38 -21.76
N LEU A 31 8.50 0.32 -20.76
CA LEU A 31 9.29 1.00 -19.74
C LEU A 31 10.10 0.00 -18.91
N ILE A 32 9.49 -1.10 -18.44
CA ILE A 32 10.20 -2.12 -17.64
C ILE A 32 11.31 -2.77 -18.44
N ARG A 33 11.08 -3.04 -19.72
CA ARG A 33 12.09 -3.57 -20.65
C ARG A 33 13.32 -2.66 -20.80
N CYS A 34 13.20 -1.36 -20.48
CA CYS A 34 14.34 -0.45 -20.49
C CYS A 34 15.32 -0.68 -19.33
N TYR A 35 14.99 -1.52 -18.35
CA TYR A 35 15.87 -1.85 -17.22
C TYR A 35 17.11 -2.64 -17.70
N LEU A 36 16.93 -3.75 -18.42
CA LEU A 36 18.02 -4.65 -18.82
C LEU A 36 18.55 -4.41 -20.24
N ARG A 37 19.81 -4.76 -20.44
CA ARG A 37 20.47 -4.91 -21.76
C ARG A 37 21.07 -6.31 -21.96
N GLU A 38 20.91 -7.22 -21.00
CA GLU A 38 21.57 -8.53 -20.97
C GLU A 38 20.61 -9.67 -21.32
N ASP A 39 21.18 -10.82 -21.72
CA ASP A 39 20.44 -11.98 -22.24
C ASP A 39 19.80 -12.85 -21.14
N PHE A 40 20.35 -12.84 -19.90
CA PHE A 40 19.79 -13.62 -18.79
C PHE A 40 18.87 -12.77 -17.91
N VAL A 41 17.68 -13.31 -17.62
CA VAL A 41 16.64 -12.66 -16.82
C VAL A 41 16.12 -13.66 -15.78
N ALA A 42 16.37 -13.39 -14.51
CA ALA A 42 15.67 -14.06 -13.42
C ALA A 42 14.19 -13.62 -13.44
N ARG A 43 13.28 -14.58 -13.42
CA ARG A 43 11.83 -14.35 -13.50
C ARG A 43 11.15 -14.83 -12.23
N TRP A 44 10.01 -14.23 -11.91
CA TRP A 44 9.16 -14.66 -10.80
C TRP A 44 8.58 -16.06 -11.02
N ASP A 45 8.50 -16.83 -9.94
CA ASP A 45 7.84 -18.13 -9.90
C ASP A 45 6.46 -18.03 -9.24
N TYR A 46 5.43 -18.12 -10.07
CA TYR A 46 4.03 -18.09 -9.64
C TYR A 46 3.52 -19.43 -9.11
N GLY A 47 4.33 -20.50 -9.12
CA GLY A 47 3.86 -21.87 -8.84
C GLY A 47 3.27 -22.09 -7.44
N LEU A 48 3.55 -21.18 -6.49
CA LEU A 48 3.05 -21.23 -5.12
C LEU A 48 1.95 -20.20 -4.81
N GLU A 49 1.58 -19.35 -5.79
CA GLU A 49 0.55 -18.34 -5.62
C GLU A 49 -0.86 -18.90 -5.88
N ASN A 50 -1.82 -18.44 -5.09
CA ASN A 50 -3.23 -18.64 -5.36
C ASN A 50 -3.99 -17.42 -4.79
N PRO A 51 -4.35 -16.45 -5.66
CA PRO A 51 -4.93 -15.18 -5.20
C PRO A 51 -6.34 -15.35 -4.64
N ARG A 52 -6.95 -16.54 -4.78
CA ARG A 52 -8.26 -16.89 -4.24
C ARG A 52 -8.21 -17.43 -2.81
N LYS A 53 -7.03 -17.79 -2.31
CA LYS A 53 -6.88 -18.27 -0.93
C LYS A 53 -7.05 -17.13 0.05
N ASP A 54 -7.94 -17.34 1.01
CA ASP A 54 -8.22 -16.40 2.08
C ASP A 54 -7.55 -16.84 3.39
N MET A 55 -6.93 -15.90 4.09
CA MET A 55 -6.24 -16.13 5.36
C MET A 55 -7.12 -16.72 6.46
N ARG A 56 -8.45 -16.61 6.34
CA ARG A 56 -9.47 -17.21 7.22
C ARG A 56 -9.67 -18.71 6.97
N GLY A 57 -8.99 -19.30 5.99
CA GLY A 57 -8.93 -20.75 5.77
C GLY A 57 -9.93 -21.29 4.73
N PHE A 58 -10.39 -20.44 3.82
CA PHE A 58 -11.25 -20.84 2.69
C PHE A 58 -10.70 -20.30 1.37
N GLU A 59 -11.26 -20.74 0.25
CA GLU A 59 -10.94 -20.24 -1.09
C GLU A 59 -12.20 -19.61 -1.70
N VAL A 60 -12.07 -18.46 -2.34
CA VAL A 60 -13.19 -17.81 -3.03
C VAL A 60 -13.39 -18.42 -4.42
N ASP A 61 -14.66 -18.55 -4.85
CA ASP A 61 -15.00 -19.17 -6.14
C ASP A 61 -14.53 -18.34 -7.35
N GLU A 62 -14.69 -17.01 -7.26
CA GLU A 62 -14.30 -16.01 -8.27
C GLU A 62 -13.75 -14.77 -7.56
N LEU A 63 -12.71 -14.16 -8.13
CA LEU A 63 -12.31 -12.80 -7.77
C LEU A 63 -13.23 -11.83 -8.49
N LEU A 64 -13.54 -10.68 -7.89
CA LEU A 64 -14.37 -9.68 -8.57
C LEU A 64 -13.68 -9.15 -9.83
N ASN A 65 -12.35 -9.10 -9.78
CA ASN A 65 -11.52 -8.78 -10.92
C ASN A 65 -11.50 -9.86 -12.01
N ASP A 66 -11.97 -11.09 -11.79
CA ASP A 66 -11.94 -12.13 -12.83
C ASP A 66 -12.74 -11.68 -14.08
N LYS A 67 -13.77 -10.82 -13.89
CA LYS A 67 -14.57 -10.24 -14.99
C LYS A 67 -13.86 -9.09 -15.70
N ASP A 68 -13.24 -8.19 -14.96
CA ASP A 68 -12.44 -7.09 -15.53
C ASP A 68 -11.20 -7.63 -16.24
N GLU A 69 -10.51 -8.61 -15.63
CA GLU A 69 -9.44 -9.38 -16.26
C GLU A 69 -9.93 -10.07 -17.52
N LEU A 70 -11.14 -10.66 -17.57
CA LEU A 70 -11.69 -11.25 -18.78
C LEU A 70 -11.85 -10.23 -19.92
N ASP A 71 -12.28 -9.00 -19.62
CA ASP A 71 -12.43 -7.92 -20.60
C ASP A 71 -11.08 -7.32 -21.03
N HIS A 72 -10.13 -7.18 -20.09
CA HIS A 72 -8.75 -6.82 -20.38
C HIS A 72 -8.06 -7.92 -21.21
N LEU A 73 -8.23 -9.20 -20.86
CA LEU A 73 -7.75 -10.37 -21.59
C LEU A 73 -8.33 -10.46 -22.99
N GLN A 74 -9.59 -10.04 -23.20
CA GLN A 74 -10.18 -9.94 -24.55
C GLN A 74 -9.50 -8.86 -25.40
N ARG A 75 -9.17 -7.70 -24.82
CA ARG A 75 -8.38 -6.65 -25.48
C ARG A 75 -6.92 -7.09 -25.70
N ASP A 76 -6.34 -7.82 -24.75
CA ASP A 76 -4.97 -8.35 -24.81
C ASP A 76 -4.81 -9.46 -25.84
N ARG A 77 -5.83 -10.32 -26.01
CA ARG A 77 -5.88 -11.32 -27.07
C ARG A 77 -5.80 -10.67 -28.46
N ALA A 78 -6.30 -9.44 -28.62
CA ALA A 78 -6.12 -8.69 -29.87
C ALA A 78 -4.66 -8.23 -30.10
N ARG A 79 -3.86 -8.07 -29.03
CA ARG A 79 -2.44 -7.64 -29.08
C ARG A 79 -1.48 -8.74 -29.56
N LYS A 80 -1.90 -10.02 -29.55
CA LYS A 80 -1.07 -11.19 -29.92
C LYS A 80 0.25 -11.35 -29.12
N ILE A 81 0.38 -10.66 -27.98
CA ILE A 81 1.53 -10.79 -27.06
C ILE A 81 1.14 -11.80 -25.97
N PRO A 82 1.96 -12.82 -25.67
CA PRO A 82 1.70 -13.73 -24.56
C PRO A 82 1.56 -13.00 -23.22
N ILE A 83 0.61 -13.39 -22.35
CA ILE A 83 0.39 -12.78 -21.02
C ILE A 83 1.67 -12.70 -20.18
N LYS A 84 2.50 -13.75 -20.25
CA LYS A 84 3.80 -13.80 -19.57
C LYS A 84 4.76 -12.69 -20.02
N GLU A 85 4.64 -12.23 -21.26
CA GLU A 85 5.44 -11.12 -21.80
C GLU A 85 4.82 -9.75 -21.47
N LEU A 86 3.49 -9.67 -21.33
CA LEU A 86 2.77 -8.46 -20.90
C LEU A 86 3.10 -8.07 -19.46
N LYS A 87 3.25 -9.05 -18.56
CA LYS A 87 3.71 -8.76 -17.19
C LYS A 87 5.15 -8.25 -17.11
N SER A 88 5.98 -8.54 -18.12
CA SER A 88 7.41 -8.15 -18.16
C SER A 88 8.10 -8.27 -16.80
N ASP A 89 8.00 -9.45 -16.20
CA ASP A 89 8.32 -9.69 -14.80
C ASP A 89 9.80 -9.99 -14.58
N LEU A 90 10.51 -9.05 -13.96
CA LEU A 90 11.95 -9.09 -13.76
C LEU A 90 12.28 -9.16 -12.27
N ILE A 91 13.11 -10.14 -11.89
CA ILE A 91 13.89 -10.04 -10.64
C ILE A 91 15.20 -9.35 -10.97
N ILE A 92 15.48 -8.26 -10.26
CA ILE A 92 16.59 -7.38 -10.57
C ILE A 92 17.75 -7.54 -9.58
N ALA A 93 18.90 -6.94 -9.88
CA ALA A 93 20.16 -7.24 -9.18
C ALA A 93 20.16 -6.92 -7.68
N ASN A 94 19.29 -6.01 -7.20
CA ASN A 94 19.15 -5.71 -5.77
C ASN A 94 18.12 -6.62 -5.07
N GLY A 95 17.59 -7.65 -5.75
CA GLY A 95 16.58 -8.58 -5.23
C GLY A 95 15.14 -8.10 -5.38
N ALA A 96 14.90 -6.87 -5.84
CA ALA A 96 13.55 -6.37 -6.08
C ALA A 96 12.87 -7.09 -7.26
N ARG A 97 11.54 -7.02 -7.26
CA ARG A 97 10.71 -7.35 -8.41
C ARG A 97 10.34 -6.06 -9.15
N LEU A 98 10.50 -6.04 -10.46
CA LEU A 98 10.11 -4.94 -11.33
C LEU A 98 9.25 -5.52 -12.47
N TYR A 99 7.97 -5.15 -12.51
CA TYR A 99 7.01 -5.79 -13.40
C TYR A 99 5.84 -4.86 -13.74
N ASN A 100 5.06 -5.25 -14.74
CA ASN A 100 3.85 -4.55 -15.15
C ASN A 100 2.68 -5.20 -14.43
N ASP A 101 2.13 -4.50 -13.46
CA ASP A 101 0.90 -4.91 -12.79
C ASP A 101 -0.30 -4.26 -13.51
N HIS A 102 -0.91 -5.06 -14.38
CA HIS A 102 -1.99 -4.65 -15.28
C HIS A 102 -1.62 -3.43 -16.14
N THR A 103 -1.89 -2.22 -15.64
CA THR A 103 -1.68 -0.93 -16.32
C THR A 103 -0.51 -0.12 -15.76
N HIS A 104 0.11 -0.55 -14.67
CA HIS A 104 1.10 0.21 -13.93
C HIS A 104 2.47 -0.48 -13.91
N PRO A 105 3.58 0.26 -14.10
CA PRO A 105 4.88 -0.27 -13.73
C PRO A 105 4.94 -0.30 -12.21
N GLU A 106 5.29 -1.47 -11.66
CA GLU A 106 5.39 -1.71 -10.23
C GLU A 106 6.82 -2.09 -9.85
N TYR A 107 7.28 -1.51 -8.76
CA TYR A 107 8.51 -1.91 -8.08
C TYR A 107 8.18 -2.45 -6.70
N SER A 108 8.58 -3.69 -6.43
CA SER A 108 8.47 -4.34 -5.11
C SER A 108 9.86 -4.51 -4.53
N THR A 109 10.12 -3.93 -3.36
CA THR A 109 11.42 -4.05 -2.67
C THR A 109 11.79 -5.52 -2.43
N PRO A 110 13.09 -5.87 -2.31
CA PRO A 110 13.43 -7.13 -1.67
C PRO A 110 12.95 -7.12 -0.21
N GLU A 111 12.99 -8.28 0.44
CA GLU A 111 12.68 -8.39 1.86
C GLU A 111 13.71 -7.64 2.71
N CYS A 112 13.23 -6.77 3.59
CA CYS A 112 14.06 -5.92 4.45
C CYS A 112 13.96 -6.38 5.91
N LEU A 113 15.08 -6.30 6.65
CA LEU A 113 15.14 -6.59 8.08
C LEU A 113 15.14 -5.33 8.95
N THR A 114 15.55 -4.20 8.37
CA THR A 114 15.62 -2.91 9.06
C THR A 114 14.80 -1.86 8.33
N LEU A 115 14.29 -0.88 9.07
CA LEU A 115 13.52 0.23 8.50
C LEU A 115 14.39 1.09 7.58
N ARG A 116 15.67 1.25 7.94
CA ARG A 116 16.65 1.94 7.09
C ARG A 116 16.79 1.27 5.72
N GLU A 117 16.89 -0.07 5.68
CA GLU A 117 16.96 -0.80 4.41
C GLU A 117 15.70 -0.60 3.59
N LEU A 118 14.52 -0.71 4.21
CA LEU A 118 13.25 -0.52 3.52
C LEU A 118 13.16 0.85 2.85
N VAL A 119 13.45 1.92 3.59
CA VAL A 119 13.41 3.29 3.06
C VAL A 119 14.44 3.48 1.95
N ALA A 120 15.66 2.96 2.13
CA ALA A 120 16.70 3.05 1.12
C ALA A 120 16.34 2.29 -0.17
N LEU A 121 15.70 1.13 -0.05
CA LEU A 121 15.32 0.29 -1.19
C LEU A 121 14.05 0.77 -1.89
N ASP A 122 13.09 1.35 -1.17
CA ASP A 122 11.96 2.10 -1.75
C ASP A 122 12.48 3.29 -2.58
N ARG A 123 13.40 4.08 -2.00
CA ARG A 123 14.05 5.19 -2.70
C ARG A 123 14.88 4.74 -3.90
N ALA A 124 15.56 3.59 -3.79
CA ALA A 124 16.26 3.00 -4.92
C ALA A 124 15.30 2.63 -6.06
N GLY A 125 14.10 2.14 -5.73
CA GLY A 125 13.01 1.90 -6.68
C GLY A 125 12.70 3.14 -7.51
N GLU A 126 12.49 4.29 -6.87
CA GLU A 126 12.23 5.56 -7.57
C GLU A 126 13.33 5.91 -8.59
N LEU A 127 14.60 5.72 -8.22
CA LEU A 127 15.74 5.99 -9.10
C LEU A 127 15.81 5.00 -10.27
N ILE A 128 15.49 3.73 -10.01
CA ILE A 128 15.45 2.67 -11.03
C ILE A 128 14.35 2.95 -12.04
N VAL A 129 13.11 3.21 -11.59
CA VAL A 129 11.98 3.47 -12.49
C VAL A 129 12.18 4.80 -13.25
N LEU A 130 12.76 5.83 -12.62
CA LEU A 130 13.16 7.07 -13.30
C LEU A 130 14.21 6.84 -14.41
N HIS A 131 15.19 5.97 -14.15
CA HIS A 131 16.18 5.60 -15.15
C HIS A 131 15.55 4.88 -16.35
N CYS A 132 14.60 3.98 -16.10
CA CYS A 132 13.79 3.34 -17.14
C CYS A 132 12.98 4.36 -17.95
N ALA A 133 12.30 5.31 -17.30
CA ALA A 133 11.55 6.37 -17.99
C ALA A 133 12.43 7.27 -18.88
N ARG A 134 13.64 7.62 -18.42
CA ARG A 134 14.60 8.41 -19.21
C ARG A 134 15.04 7.67 -20.47
N ARG A 135 15.36 6.37 -20.34
CA ARG A 135 15.69 5.52 -21.49
C ARG A 135 14.51 5.37 -22.42
N ARG A 136 13.31 5.11 -21.88
CA ARG A 136 12.09 4.98 -22.66
C ARG A 136 11.81 6.24 -23.47
N THR A 137 11.89 7.42 -22.85
CA THR A 137 11.78 8.73 -23.52
C THR A 137 12.73 8.85 -24.72
N GLN A 138 13.99 8.44 -24.58
CA GLN A 138 14.96 8.45 -25.68
C GLN A 138 14.57 7.48 -26.80
N THR A 139 14.16 6.24 -26.47
CA THR A 139 13.77 5.23 -27.46
C THR A 139 12.50 5.58 -28.22
N ARG A 140 11.56 6.30 -27.59
CA ARG A 140 10.33 6.78 -28.23
C ARG A 140 10.59 7.81 -29.32
N GLY A 141 11.63 8.63 -29.17
CA GLY A 141 11.95 9.72 -30.10
C GLY A 141 11.00 10.93 -30.02
N SER A 142 9.84 10.81 -29.39
CA SER A 142 8.91 11.92 -29.11
C SER A 142 8.09 11.68 -27.83
N GLY A 143 7.72 12.79 -27.18
CA GLY A 143 7.04 12.80 -25.89
C GLY A 143 7.96 12.42 -24.72
N THR A 144 7.69 12.98 -23.54
CA THR A 144 8.45 12.67 -22.32
C THR A 144 7.66 11.71 -21.47
N VAL A 145 8.24 10.57 -21.11
CA VAL A 145 7.60 9.64 -20.19
C VAL A 145 7.71 10.17 -18.77
N ARG A 146 6.56 10.34 -18.13
CA ARG A 146 6.37 10.84 -16.77
C ARG A 146 5.89 9.70 -15.90
N LEU A 147 6.41 9.65 -14.68
CA LEU A 147 5.99 8.71 -13.65
C LEU A 147 5.59 9.48 -12.41
N TYR A 148 4.57 8.97 -11.72
CA TYR A 148 4.02 9.56 -10.52
C TYR A 148 4.00 8.49 -9.42
N LYS A 149 4.73 8.74 -8.33
CA LYS A 149 4.63 7.97 -7.10
C LYS A 149 3.50 8.56 -6.26
N ASN A 150 2.29 8.15 -6.57
CA ASN A 150 1.03 8.58 -5.97
C ASN A 150 0.02 7.42 -6.11
N ASN A 151 -1.27 7.67 -5.92
CA ASN A 151 -2.29 6.61 -5.88
C ASN A 151 -3.58 6.91 -6.67
N THR A 152 -3.60 7.99 -7.45
CA THR A 152 -4.77 8.39 -8.24
C THR A 152 -4.35 9.12 -9.50
N ASP A 153 -5.10 8.98 -10.58
CA ASP A 153 -4.95 9.75 -11.80
C ASP A 153 -5.93 10.94 -11.91
N PHE A 154 -6.81 11.13 -10.92
CA PHE A 154 -7.90 12.12 -10.93
C PHE A 154 -8.98 11.86 -12.01
N GLU A 155 -8.96 10.67 -12.62
CA GLU A 155 -9.97 10.18 -13.56
C GLU A 155 -10.84 9.09 -12.93
N GLY A 156 -10.68 8.85 -11.62
CA GLY A 156 -11.44 7.86 -10.86
C GLY A 156 -10.71 6.52 -10.69
N HIS A 157 -9.50 6.35 -11.20
CA HIS A 157 -8.71 5.15 -10.96
C HIS A 157 -7.81 5.32 -9.73
N SER A 158 -7.58 4.21 -9.01
CA SER A 158 -6.63 4.18 -7.90
C SER A 158 -5.75 2.94 -7.91
N TYR A 159 -4.46 3.18 -7.73
CA TYR A 159 -3.37 2.20 -7.72
C TYR A 159 -2.63 2.18 -6.38
N GLY A 160 -1.94 1.07 -6.12
CA GLY A 160 -1.46 0.65 -4.81
C GLY A 160 -0.08 1.14 -4.39
N CYS A 161 0.07 1.38 -3.09
CA CYS A 161 1.35 1.27 -2.39
C CYS A 161 1.15 0.28 -1.24
N HIS A 162 1.57 -0.96 -1.44
CA HIS A 162 1.32 -2.03 -0.49
C HIS A 162 2.48 -2.21 0.47
N GLU A 163 2.17 -2.48 1.74
CA GLU A 163 3.15 -2.85 2.75
C GLU A 163 2.98 -4.34 3.08
N ASN A 164 4.09 -5.03 3.25
CA ASN A 164 4.14 -6.45 3.52
C ASN A 164 4.83 -6.69 4.84
N TYR A 165 4.24 -7.52 5.71
CA TYR A 165 4.83 -7.88 6.99
C TYR A 165 4.73 -9.39 7.22
N LEU A 166 5.84 -10.02 7.56
CA LEU A 166 5.83 -11.42 7.98
C LEU A 166 5.14 -11.54 9.35
N LEU A 167 4.20 -12.47 9.49
CA LEU A 167 3.44 -12.71 10.73
C LEU A 167 3.41 -14.21 11.06
N PRO A 168 3.51 -14.62 12.34
CA PRO A 168 3.31 -16.02 12.75
C PRO A 168 1.92 -16.55 12.36
N ARG A 169 1.87 -17.76 11.81
CA ARG A 169 0.63 -18.42 11.35
C ARG A 169 -0.34 -18.74 12.48
N GLU A 170 0.18 -18.98 13.67
CA GLU A 170 -0.57 -19.37 14.87
C GLU A 170 -1.57 -18.30 15.34
N ILE A 171 -1.35 -17.04 14.94
CA ILE A 171 -2.22 -15.93 15.31
C ILE A 171 -3.53 -16.04 14.52
N PRO A 172 -4.70 -16.16 15.19
CA PRO A 172 -5.97 -16.22 14.49
C PRO A 172 -6.20 -14.96 13.67
N PHE A 173 -6.48 -15.11 12.37
CA PHE A 173 -6.54 -13.95 11.47
C PHE A 173 -7.68 -12.96 11.82
N GLN A 174 -8.76 -13.43 12.47
CA GLN A 174 -9.79 -12.53 13.00
C GLN A 174 -9.26 -11.57 14.07
N LYS A 175 -8.30 -12.01 14.88
CA LYS A 175 -7.60 -11.15 15.85
C LYS A 175 -6.77 -10.09 15.12
N VAL A 176 -6.14 -10.45 14.01
CA VAL A 176 -5.40 -9.51 13.14
C VAL A 176 -6.34 -8.45 12.58
N ILE A 177 -7.48 -8.85 12.01
CA ILE A 177 -8.47 -7.91 11.47
C ILE A 177 -8.93 -6.93 12.55
N HIS A 178 -9.47 -7.43 13.67
CA HIS A 178 -10.02 -6.55 14.71
C HIS A 178 -8.95 -5.70 15.38
N GLY A 179 -7.76 -6.24 15.61
CA GLY A 179 -6.66 -5.53 16.27
C GLY A 179 -6.08 -4.40 15.42
N LEU A 180 -6.01 -4.56 14.09
CA LEU A 180 -5.38 -3.57 13.22
C LEU A 180 -6.32 -2.46 12.74
N LEU A 181 -7.64 -2.69 12.68
CA LEU A 181 -8.59 -1.72 12.14
C LEU A 181 -8.47 -0.32 12.78
N PRO A 182 -8.46 -0.17 14.12
CA PRO A 182 -8.35 1.16 14.74
C PRO A 182 -7.08 1.89 14.31
N PHE A 183 -5.94 1.19 14.24
CA PHE A 183 -4.67 1.76 13.84
C PHE A 183 -4.64 2.12 12.33
N LEU A 184 -5.02 1.19 11.45
CA LEU A 184 -4.97 1.38 10.00
C LEU A 184 -5.90 2.51 9.53
N VAL A 185 -7.10 2.63 10.13
CA VAL A 185 -8.06 3.67 9.77
C VAL A 185 -7.57 5.06 10.14
N THR A 186 -6.81 5.18 11.23
CA THR A 186 -6.43 6.47 11.83
C THR A 186 -5.01 6.91 11.47
N ARG A 187 -4.10 6.02 11.06
CA ARG A 187 -2.69 6.36 10.75
C ARG A 187 -2.52 7.37 9.61
N GLN A 188 -3.54 7.55 8.76
CA GLN A 188 -3.52 8.53 7.67
C GLN A 188 -3.30 9.98 8.14
N ILE A 189 -3.56 10.29 9.42
CA ILE A 189 -3.32 11.64 9.97
C ILE A 189 -1.84 12.05 9.94
N PHE A 190 -0.91 11.10 9.95
CA PHE A 190 0.54 11.38 9.81
C PHE A 190 1.19 10.72 8.60
N SER A 191 0.49 9.80 7.92
CA SER A 191 1.04 9.03 6.78
C SER A 191 0.35 9.31 5.44
N GLY A 192 -0.74 10.08 5.43
CA GLY A 192 -1.41 10.50 4.20
C GLY A 192 -0.52 11.39 3.32
N ALA A 193 -0.56 11.18 2.01
CA ALA A 193 0.24 11.93 1.03
C ALA A 193 -0.45 13.22 0.54
N GLY A 194 -1.71 13.44 0.95
CA GLY A 194 -2.53 14.56 0.52
C GLY A 194 -3.15 14.37 -0.86
N LYS A 195 -4.42 14.78 -1.00
CA LYS A 195 -5.15 14.81 -2.29
C LYS A 195 -5.99 16.07 -2.39
N VAL A 196 -6.02 16.71 -3.55
CA VAL A 196 -7.01 17.75 -3.83
C VAL A 196 -8.14 17.13 -4.65
N GLY A 197 -9.37 17.26 -4.17
CA GLY A 197 -10.55 16.69 -4.78
C GLY A 197 -11.04 15.43 -4.08
N VAL A 198 -12.27 15.06 -4.38
CA VAL A 198 -12.93 13.85 -3.91
C VAL A 198 -13.25 12.99 -5.12
N GLU A 199 -12.98 11.70 -5.02
CA GLU A 199 -13.27 10.74 -6.07
C GLU A 199 -14.21 9.66 -5.51
N GLY A 200 -15.14 9.18 -6.32
CA GLY A 200 -16.11 8.18 -5.90
C GLY A 200 -17.47 8.35 -6.56
N GLU A 201 -18.30 7.32 -6.45
CA GLU A 201 -19.66 7.36 -7.00
C GLU A 201 -20.50 8.47 -6.36
N GLY A 202 -21.13 9.29 -7.20
CA GLY A 202 -22.05 10.35 -6.77
C GLY A 202 -21.43 11.71 -6.42
N VAL A 203 -20.10 11.86 -6.54
CA VAL A 203 -19.42 13.16 -6.35
C VAL A 203 -19.61 14.03 -7.60
N SER A 204 -20.20 15.21 -7.43
CA SER A 204 -20.37 16.17 -8.52
C SER A 204 -19.09 16.98 -8.69
N ARG A 205 -18.68 17.28 -9.94
CA ARG A 205 -17.55 18.21 -10.22
C ARG A 205 -17.77 19.64 -9.69
N VAL A 206 -18.95 19.91 -9.11
CA VAL A 206 -19.37 21.19 -8.52
C VAL A 206 -19.15 21.21 -6.99
N ASP A 207 -18.78 20.09 -6.36
CA ASP A 207 -18.41 20.09 -4.95
C ASP A 207 -17.18 21.00 -4.72
N PRO A 208 -17.13 21.75 -3.60
CA PRO A 208 -16.01 22.64 -3.32
C PRO A 208 -14.69 21.87 -3.37
N ILE A 209 -13.65 22.52 -3.91
CA ILE A 209 -12.29 21.96 -3.98
C ILE A 209 -11.86 21.61 -2.55
N ASN A 210 -11.79 20.32 -2.30
CA ASN A 210 -11.65 19.75 -0.98
C ASN A 210 -10.26 19.07 -0.87
N TYR A 211 -9.38 19.56 0.00
CA TYR A 211 -8.15 18.87 0.39
C TYR A 211 -8.42 17.70 1.35
N GLN A 212 -7.94 16.52 1.00
CA GLN A 212 -8.00 15.33 1.82
C GLN A 212 -6.62 14.90 2.30
N LEU A 213 -6.55 14.25 3.45
CA LEU A 213 -5.30 13.72 4.01
C LEU A 213 -4.73 12.57 3.16
N SER A 214 -5.59 11.64 2.73
CA SER A 214 -5.17 10.46 1.97
C SER A 214 -5.71 10.46 0.55
N GLN A 215 -4.89 9.96 -0.37
CA GLN A 215 -5.27 9.70 -1.75
C GLN A 215 -6.17 8.46 -1.86
N ARG A 216 -5.96 7.47 -0.99
CA ARG A 216 -6.55 6.14 -1.03
C ARG A 216 -7.89 6.00 -0.27
N SER A 217 -8.14 6.82 0.75
CA SER A 217 -9.30 6.66 1.66
C SER A 217 -10.68 6.60 0.98
N ASP A 218 -10.86 7.27 -0.15
CA ASP A 218 -12.12 7.25 -0.91
C ASP A 218 -12.45 5.87 -1.52
N PHE A 219 -11.44 5.04 -1.76
CA PHE A 219 -11.54 3.84 -2.61
C PHE A 219 -11.76 2.53 -1.81
N PHE A 220 -11.88 2.61 -0.47
CA PHE A 220 -12.14 1.46 0.41
C PHE A 220 -13.63 1.32 0.72
N GLU A 221 -14.14 0.09 0.67
CA GLU A 221 -15.58 -0.18 0.76
C GLU A 221 -15.95 -1.27 1.77
N VAL A 222 -15.01 -2.16 2.11
CA VAL A 222 -15.27 -3.29 3.00
C VAL A 222 -14.17 -3.43 4.04
N ILE A 223 -14.44 -4.20 5.09
CA ILE A 223 -13.47 -4.45 6.15
C ILE A 223 -12.38 -5.44 5.72
N ALA A 224 -12.78 -6.57 5.12
CA ALA A 224 -11.87 -7.67 4.80
C ALA A 224 -12.29 -8.44 3.52
N SER A 225 -11.36 -8.59 2.57
CA SER A 225 -11.52 -9.33 1.30
C SER A 225 -10.15 -9.72 0.73
N VAL A 226 -10.14 -10.64 -0.24
CA VAL A 226 -8.94 -11.00 -1.03
C VAL A 226 -8.67 -10.03 -2.18
N ASP A 227 -9.69 -9.26 -2.60
CA ASP A 227 -9.62 -8.31 -3.71
C ASP A 227 -8.73 -7.10 -3.40
N THR A 228 -8.06 -6.58 -4.44
CA THR A 228 -7.16 -5.40 -4.34
C THR A 228 -7.54 -4.24 -5.26
N MET A 229 -8.37 -4.47 -6.29
CA MET A 229 -8.77 -3.41 -7.25
C MET A 229 -10.25 -3.04 -7.20
N THR A 230 -11.12 -3.93 -6.72
CA THR A 230 -12.56 -3.69 -6.60
C THR A 230 -13.02 -4.01 -5.19
N ARG A 231 -14.03 -3.27 -4.68
CA ARG A 231 -14.52 -3.35 -3.29
C ARG A 231 -13.37 -3.48 -2.28
N ARG A 232 -12.42 -2.55 -2.34
CA ARG A 232 -11.12 -2.68 -1.66
C ARG A 232 -11.32 -2.83 -0.14
N PRO A 233 -10.67 -3.83 0.50
CA PRO A 233 -10.77 -4.07 1.93
C PRO A 233 -9.77 -3.27 2.76
N LEU A 234 -10.18 -2.77 3.93
CA LEU A 234 -9.26 -2.15 4.88
C LEU A 234 -8.13 -3.10 5.33
N VAL A 235 -8.44 -4.40 5.43
CA VAL A 235 -7.49 -5.48 5.69
C VAL A 235 -7.58 -6.51 4.56
N ASN A 236 -6.56 -6.60 3.71
CA ASN A 236 -6.53 -7.62 2.67
C ASN A 236 -6.28 -9.01 3.28
N THR A 237 -6.98 -10.02 2.76
CA THR A 237 -6.99 -11.39 3.29
C THR A 237 -6.34 -12.40 2.35
N ARG A 238 -5.63 -11.97 1.31
CA ARG A 238 -4.93 -12.86 0.38
C ARG A 238 -3.84 -13.65 1.11
N ASP A 239 -3.81 -14.96 0.89
CA ASP A 239 -2.91 -15.87 1.61
C ASP A 239 -1.79 -16.42 0.72
N GLU A 240 -0.79 -15.56 0.46
CA GLU A 240 0.39 -15.85 -0.35
C GLU A 240 1.65 -15.50 0.46
N PRO A 241 2.11 -16.41 1.35
CA PRO A 241 3.13 -16.08 2.34
C PRO A 241 4.55 -15.94 1.78
N HIS A 242 4.85 -16.54 0.62
CA HIS A 242 6.21 -16.68 0.07
C HIS A 242 7.24 -17.21 1.09
N ALA A 243 6.76 -17.99 2.05
CA ALA A 243 7.49 -18.64 3.11
C ALA A 243 6.80 -19.98 3.43
N ASP A 244 7.30 -20.72 4.42
CA ASP A 244 6.61 -21.91 4.91
C ASP A 244 5.21 -21.53 5.43
N SER A 245 4.17 -21.96 4.71
CA SER A 245 2.77 -21.62 4.98
C SER A 245 2.23 -22.24 6.27
N SER A 246 2.93 -23.22 6.85
CA SER A 246 2.60 -23.78 8.16
C SER A 246 3.08 -22.89 9.31
N LEU A 247 4.11 -22.07 9.07
CA LEU A 247 4.76 -21.24 10.08
C LEU A 247 4.40 -19.76 9.96
N TYR A 248 4.20 -19.26 8.74
CA TYR A 248 4.08 -17.81 8.48
C TYR A 248 2.91 -17.41 7.57
N ARG A 249 2.57 -16.13 7.67
CA ARG A 249 1.69 -15.36 6.78
C ARG A 249 2.46 -14.13 6.28
N ARG A 250 2.16 -13.69 5.06
CA ARG A 250 2.53 -12.36 4.57
C ARG A 250 1.32 -11.46 4.70
N LEU A 251 1.28 -10.64 5.75
CA LEU A 251 0.22 -9.66 5.94
C LEU A 251 0.36 -8.57 4.86
N HIS A 252 -0.58 -8.53 3.93
CA HIS A 252 -0.63 -7.60 2.81
C HIS A 252 -1.51 -6.41 3.15
N ILE A 253 -0.92 -5.22 3.26
CA ILE A 253 -1.62 -3.99 3.67
C ILE A 253 -1.69 -3.06 2.47
N ILE A 254 -2.92 -2.76 2.01
CA ILE A 254 -3.13 -2.04 0.74
C ILE A 254 -3.67 -0.60 0.91
N ILE A 255 -3.86 -0.17 2.17
CA ILE A 255 -4.54 1.08 2.52
C ILE A 255 -3.62 2.32 2.52
N GLY A 256 -2.30 2.12 2.59
CA GLY A 256 -1.34 3.21 2.65
C GLY A 256 -1.24 3.99 1.34
N ASP A 257 -0.98 5.29 1.46
CA ASP A 257 -0.56 6.11 0.31
C ASP A 257 0.92 5.84 -0.03
N ALA A 258 1.32 6.10 -1.27
CA ALA A 258 2.72 6.21 -1.65
C ALA A 258 3.29 7.53 -1.11
N ASN A 259 4.38 7.44 -0.35
CA ASN A 259 5.02 8.62 0.24
C ASN A 259 6.33 8.95 -0.49
N MET A 260 6.49 10.23 -0.85
CA MET A 260 7.76 10.80 -1.32
C MET A 260 8.71 11.14 -0.16
N CYS A 261 8.15 11.45 1.01
CA CYS A 261 8.91 11.78 2.20
C CYS A 261 9.42 10.50 2.86
N GLU A 262 10.75 10.33 2.88
CA GLU A 262 11.43 9.17 3.49
C GLU A 262 11.03 8.99 4.97
N TRP A 263 10.89 10.09 5.71
CA TRP A 263 10.41 10.06 7.10
C TRP A 263 8.99 9.50 7.20
N ALA A 264 8.08 9.87 6.30
CA ALA A 264 6.70 9.37 6.32
C ALA A 264 6.66 7.86 6.00
N THR A 265 7.44 7.40 5.02
CA THR A 265 7.61 5.97 4.74
C THR A 265 8.13 5.23 5.98
N ALA A 266 9.14 5.79 6.64
CA ALA A 266 9.75 5.20 7.83
C ALA A 266 8.75 5.11 9.00
N VAL A 267 8.10 6.21 9.36
CA VAL A 267 7.15 6.24 10.48
C VAL A 267 5.91 5.38 10.17
N LYS A 268 5.41 5.38 8.93
CA LYS A 268 4.30 4.50 8.49
C LYS A 268 4.64 3.02 8.68
N GLY A 269 5.81 2.59 8.19
CA GLY A 269 6.23 1.20 8.28
C GLY A 269 6.62 0.77 9.69
N GLY A 270 7.43 1.59 10.37
CA GLY A 270 7.90 1.33 11.72
C GLY A 270 6.79 1.29 12.75
N SER A 271 5.85 2.24 12.72
CA SER A 271 4.72 2.26 13.68
C SER A 271 3.84 1.03 13.53
N LEU A 272 3.54 0.60 12.29
CA LEU A 272 2.79 -0.64 12.06
C LEU A 272 3.58 -1.87 12.54
N SER A 273 4.90 -1.94 12.31
CA SER A 273 5.71 -3.04 12.84
C SER A 273 5.62 -3.16 14.37
N LEU A 274 5.63 -2.03 15.10
CA LEU A 274 5.47 -2.04 16.56
C LEU A 274 4.05 -2.42 16.99
N VAL A 275 3.03 -2.00 16.24
CA VAL A 275 1.63 -2.40 16.47
C VAL A 275 1.45 -3.91 16.23
N LEU A 276 2.14 -4.49 15.25
CA LEU A 276 2.17 -5.94 15.06
C LEU A 276 2.84 -6.66 16.22
N ASP A 277 3.93 -6.13 16.77
CA ASP A 277 4.54 -6.69 17.99
C ASP A 277 3.53 -6.65 19.17
N LEU A 278 2.80 -5.55 19.35
CA LEU A 278 1.72 -5.48 20.36
C LEU A 278 0.60 -6.51 20.11
N LEU A 279 0.25 -6.76 18.85
CA LEU A 279 -0.77 -7.74 18.46
C LEU A 279 -0.32 -9.18 18.82
N GLU A 280 0.94 -9.50 18.56
CA GLU A 280 1.56 -10.79 18.91
C GLU A 280 1.56 -11.03 20.41
N GLU A 281 1.77 -9.97 21.20
CA GLU A 281 1.86 -10.02 22.66
C GLU A 281 0.53 -9.77 23.40
N ASP A 282 -0.61 -9.72 22.69
CA ASP A 282 -1.93 -9.42 23.27
C ASP A 282 -1.99 -8.08 24.04
N ALA A 283 -1.22 -7.09 23.58
CA ALA A 283 -1.01 -5.80 24.25
C ALA A 283 -1.58 -4.58 23.49
N LEU A 284 -2.41 -4.82 22.47
CA LEU A 284 -3.07 -3.72 21.73
C LEU A 284 -4.07 -2.96 22.62
N PRO A 285 -4.14 -1.63 22.50
CA PRO A 285 -5.18 -0.86 23.17
C PRO A 285 -6.57 -1.22 22.60
N ALA A 286 -7.57 -1.32 23.48
CA ALA A 286 -8.91 -1.79 23.11
C ALA A 286 -9.74 -0.67 22.46
N PHE A 287 -9.87 -0.71 21.14
CA PHE A 287 -10.80 0.11 20.37
C PHE A 287 -11.60 -0.74 19.41
N GLU A 288 -12.90 -0.47 19.33
CA GLU A 288 -13.79 -1.06 18.34
C GLU A 288 -14.55 0.09 17.66
N LEU A 289 -14.31 0.30 16.36
CA LEU A 289 -14.93 1.39 15.62
C LEU A 289 -16.35 1.01 15.22
N ALA A 290 -17.30 1.95 15.30
CA ALA A 290 -18.68 1.70 14.90
C ALA A 290 -18.80 1.47 13.38
N ASP A 291 -18.08 2.25 12.58
CA ASP A 291 -18.01 2.12 11.12
C ASP A 291 -16.58 2.41 10.63
N PRO A 292 -15.70 1.39 10.55
CA PRO A 292 -14.34 1.57 10.07
C PRO A 292 -14.23 2.16 8.66
N VAL A 293 -15.15 1.80 7.75
CA VAL A 293 -15.12 2.23 6.34
C VAL A 293 -15.54 3.70 6.23
N GLY A 294 -16.61 4.07 6.91
CA GLY A 294 -17.05 5.47 7.02
C GLY A 294 -15.99 6.34 7.70
N ALA A 295 -15.38 5.84 8.78
CA ALA A 295 -14.34 6.56 9.52
C ALA A 295 -13.11 6.87 8.65
N VAL A 296 -12.66 5.94 7.81
CA VAL A 296 -11.49 6.19 6.95
C VAL A 296 -11.72 7.35 5.98
N ARG A 297 -12.93 7.47 5.45
CA ARG A 297 -13.33 8.56 4.55
C ARG A 297 -13.54 9.87 5.30
N SER A 298 -14.22 9.83 6.45
CA SER A 298 -14.53 11.03 7.23
C SER A 298 -13.27 11.68 7.81
N ILE A 299 -12.32 10.89 8.33
CA ILE A 299 -11.03 11.38 8.82
C ILE A 299 -10.26 12.07 7.69
N SER A 300 -10.18 11.44 6.50
CA SER A 300 -9.46 12.00 5.36
C SER A 300 -9.99 13.37 4.94
N ARG A 301 -11.31 13.56 5.02
CA ARG A 301 -12.04 14.74 4.56
C ARG A 301 -12.23 15.82 5.64
N ASP A 302 -11.71 15.63 6.85
CA ASP A 302 -11.99 16.53 7.97
C ASP A 302 -11.03 17.74 8.03
N TYR A 303 -11.51 18.89 7.56
CA TYR A 303 -10.82 20.19 7.65
C TYR A 303 -10.78 20.78 9.04
N SER A 304 -11.71 20.37 9.94
CA SER A 304 -11.73 20.88 11.30
C SER A 304 -10.59 20.33 12.14
N ARG A 305 -9.91 19.27 11.64
CA ARG A 305 -8.82 18.55 12.33
C ARG A 305 -9.26 17.94 13.66
N ALA A 306 -10.57 17.77 13.87
CA ALA A 306 -11.09 17.07 15.03
C ALA A 306 -10.87 15.56 14.91
N TRP A 307 -10.85 15.07 13.67
CA TRP A 307 -10.73 13.67 13.26
C TRP A 307 -11.59 12.75 14.12
N ALA A 308 -12.85 13.14 14.31
CA ALA A 308 -13.77 12.45 15.21
C ALA A 308 -14.07 11.02 14.73
N VAL A 309 -14.09 10.09 15.69
CA VAL A 309 -14.34 8.66 15.46
C VAL A 309 -15.37 8.17 16.48
N GLU A 310 -16.44 7.54 15.99
CA GLU A 310 -17.44 6.87 16.83
C GLU A 310 -17.01 5.41 17.10
N LEU A 311 -17.05 5.01 18.36
CA LEU A 311 -16.79 3.64 18.80
C LEU A 311 -18.08 2.82 18.83
N ALA A 312 -17.97 1.50 18.78
CA ALA A 312 -19.12 0.57 18.77
C ALA A 312 -20.05 0.73 19.99
N ASP A 313 -19.52 1.23 21.12
CA ASP A 313 -20.28 1.55 22.32
C ASP A 313 -20.88 2.97 22.34
N ARG A 314 -20.85 3.68 21.20
CA ARG A 314 -21.33 5.04 20.97
C ARG A 314 -20.54 6.15 21.67
N ARG A 315 -19.40 5.83 22.29
CA ARG A 315 -18.47 6.88 22.72
C ARG A 315 -17.82 7.50 21.50
N CYS A 316 -17.55 8.80 21.59
CA CYS A 316 -16.74 9.51 20.60
C CYS A 316 -15.31 9.64 21.11
N THR A 317 -14.36 9.45 20.20
CA THR A 317 -12.93 9.72 20.39
C THR A 317 -12.41 10.42 19.12
N SER A 318 -11.10 10.55 18.97
CA SER A 318 -10.47 11.05 17.75
C SER A 318 -9.43 10.07 17.20
N ALA A 319 -9.12 10.20 15.92
CA ALA A 319 -8.02 9.48 15.28
C ALA A 319 -6.69 9.73 16.03
N LEU A 320 -6.50 10.96 16.52
CA LEU A 320 -5.32 11.36 17.31
C LEU A 320 -5.24 10.60 18.64
N GLU A 321 -6.35 10.47 19.38
CA GLU A 321 -6.40 9.72 20.64
C GLU A 321 -6.15 8.23 20.43
N ILE A 322 -6.72 7.64 19.38
CA ILE A 322 -6.48 6.23 19.02
C ILE A 322 -4.99 6.01 18.72
N GLN A 323 -4.38 6.88 17.91
CA GLN A 323 -2.97 6.79 17.57
C GLN A 323 -2.06 7.00 18.80
N ARG A 324 -2.40 7.94 19.68
CA ARG A 324 -1.67 8.18 20.94
C ARG A 324 -1.69 6.96 21.85
N ALA A 325 -2.83 6.28 21.96
CA ALA A 325 -2.93 5.06 22.77
C ALA A 325 -2.06 3.92 22.23
N HIS A 326 -1.98 3.75 20.89
CA HIS A 326 -1.07 2.76 20.29
C HIS A 326 0.40 3.15 20.50
N GLN A 327 0.76 4.42 20.27
CA GLN A 327 2.11 4.93 20.47
C GLN A 327 2.56 4.76 21.92
N GLN A 328 1.68 5.07 22.89
CA GLN A 328 1.96 4.92 24.31
C GLN A 328 2.15 3.44 24.70
N SER A 329 1.26 2.55 24.25
CA SER A 329 1.39 1.11 24.53
C SER A 329 2.71 0.54 23.98
N ALA A 330 3.08 0.95 22.75
CA ALA A 330 4.35 0.57 22.15
C ALA A 330 5.55 1.14 22.92
N ALA A 331 5.48 2.39 23.36
CA ALA A 331 6.56 3.06 24.10
C ALA A 331 6.77 2.43 25.48
N GLU A 332 5.70 2.16 26.23
CA GLU A 332 5.77 1.53 27.56
C GLU A 332 6.45 0.15 27.50
N ARG A 333 6.31 -0.54 26.37
CA ARG A 333 6.76 -1.92 26.21
C ARG A 333 8.10 -2.06 25.53
N TYR A 334 8.43 -1.17 24.60
CA TYR A 334 9.56 -1.34 23.68
C TYR A 334 10.60 -0.23 23.74
N ALA A 335 10.41 0.82 24.55
CA ALA A 335 11.45 1.83 24.74
C ALA A 335 12.75 1.22 25.29
N GLY A 336 13.88 1.59 24.70
CA GLY A 336 15.21 1.05 25.02
C GLY A 336 15.50 -0.31 24.39
N ARG A 337 14.62 -0.84 23.51
CA ARG A 337 14.85 -2.13 22.82
C ARG A 337 16.04 -2.04 21.87
N ASP A 338 16.08 -1.00 21.04
CA ASP A 338 17.15 -0.69 20.09
C ASP A 338 16.96 0.72 19.48
N ASP A 339 18.02 1.27 18.89
CA ASP A 339 18.06 2.62 18.32
C ASP A 339 16.96 2.86 17.26
N GLU A 340 16.64 1.85 16.44
CA GLU A 340 15.65 1.99 15.37
C GLU A 340 14.23 2.02 15.95
N THR A 341 13.92 1.15 16.91
CA THR A 341 12.65 1.19 17.66
C THR A 341 12.49 2.50 18.42
N ASP A 342 13.52 2.97 19.12
CA ASP A 342 13.45 4.23 19.88
C ASP A 342 13.25 5.44 18.95
N TRP A 343 13.89 5.42 17.77
CA TRP A 343 13.66 6.45 16.77
C TRP A 343 12.20 6.46 16.29
N VAL A 344 11.62 5.30 15.96
CA VAL A 344 10.21 5.21 15.52
C VAL A 344 9.27 5.72 16.60
N LEU A 345 9.46 5.30 17.86
CA LEU A 345 8.62 5.72 18.99
C LEU A 345 8.66 7.23 19.19
N GLU A 346 9.86 7.83 19.10
CA GLU A 346 10.07 9.27 19.21
C GLU A 346 9.42 10.03 18.04
N GLN A 347 9.70 9.61 16.80
CA GLN A 347 9.16 10.30 15.62
C GLN A 347 7.64 10.21 15.55
N TRP A 348 7.06 9.06 15.93
CA TRP A 348 5.61 8.90 16.02
C TRP A 348 5.03 9.83 17.09
N ARG A 349 5.66 9.93 18.27
CA ARG A 349 5.22 10.86 19.32
C ARG A 349 5.25 12.31 18.85
N GLU A 350 6.35 12.74 18.23
CA GLU A 350 6.50 14.12 17.76
C GLU A 350 5.51 14.44 16.64
N ALA A 351 5.22 13.48 15.74
CA ALA A 351 4.17 13.64 14.74
C ALA A 351 2.80 13.90 15.38
N LEU A 352 2.40 13.09 16.36
CA LEU A 352 1.11 13.25 17.05
C LEU A 352 1.04 14.57 17.84
N LYS A 353 2.16 15.00 18.43
CA LYS A 353 2.26 16.28 19.15
C LYS A 353 2.17 17.49 18.21
N ALA A 354 2.80 17.42 17.04
CA ALA A 354 2.66 18.44 16.01
C ALA A 354 1.20 18.55 15.55
N LEU A 355 0.56 17.40 15.28
CA LEU A 355 -0.84 17.34 14.86
C LEU A 355 -1.83 17.93 15.88
N GLU A 356 -1.53 17.82 17.18
CA GLU A 356 -2.36 18.41 18.26
C GLU A 356 -2.24 19.95 18.35
N SER A 357 -1.14 20.51 17.87
CA SER A 357 -0.82 21.93 18.02
C SER A 357 -1.09 22.72 16.74
N ASP A 358 -0.11 22.76 15.83
CA ASP A 358 -0.23 23.36 14.50
C ASP A 358 0.48 22.47 13.46
N PRO A 359 -0.25 21.56 12.80
CA PRO A 359 0.25 20.60 11.82
C PRO A 359 1.11 21.15 10.68
#